data_AF-A0A5C9E3I5-F1
#
_entry.id   AF-A0A5C9E3I5-F1
#
_cell.length_a   1.000
_cell.length_b   1.000
_cell.length_c   1.000
_cell.angle_alpha   90.00
_cell.angle_beta   90.00
_cell.angle_gamma   90.00
#
_symmetry.space_group_name_H-M   'P 1'
#
loop_
_entity.id
_entity.type
_entity.pdbx_description
1 polymer ?
#
loop_
_entity_poly.entity_id
_entity_poly.type
_entity_poly.pdbx_seq_one_letter_code
_entity_poly.pdbx_strand_id
1 'polypeptide(L)'
;MSWKKHTMKAPKIHEMNREFNKKMEKKVDELIAALADTEDAIDLEFLEDYFVLSEDDNQAIQELAHILRVHGKYAHKVVPLREEKMVYIQFYTKKDDDEDDEDED
;
A
#
# COMPACT_ATOMS: atom_id res chain seq x y z
N MET A 1 37.31 5.62 -17.77
CA MET A 1 36.39 6.78 -17.61
C MET A 1 34.93 6.40 -17.97
N SER A 2 34.40 5.28 -17.48
CA SER A 2 33.01 4.84 -17.77
C SER A 2 32.04 5.00 -16.60
N TRP A 3 32.51 5.00 -15.35
CA TRP A 3 31.64 5.05 -14.16
C TRP A 3 30.77 6.32 -14.08
N LYS A 4 31.26 7.46 -14.60
CA LYS A 4 30.50 8.72 -14.65
C LYS A 4 29.23 8.67 -15.51
N LYS A 5 29.10 7.69 -16.42
CA LYS A 5 27.86 7.48 -17.20
C LYS A 5 26.77 6.74 -16.40
N HIS A 6 27.15 6.12 -15.29
CA HIS A 6 26.28 5.40 -14.38
C HIS A 6 25.95 6.21 -13.13
N THR A 7 26.35 7.50 -13.06
CA THR A 7 26.05 8.37 -11.92
C THR A 7 25.01 9.42 -12.30
N MET A 8 24.01 9.58 -11.43
CA MET A 8 23.03 10.66 -11.48
C MET A 8 23.26 11.60 -10.29
N LYS A 9 23.02 12.89 -10.48
CA LYS A 9 23.10 13.86 -9.38
C LYS A 9 22.01 13.54 -8.35
N ALA A 10 22.39 13.43 -7.07
CA ALA A 10 21.47 13.14 -5.98
C ALA A 10 20.21 14.03 -5.95
N PRO A 11 20.28 15.37 -6.19
CA PRO A 11 19.09 16.21 -6.27
C PRO A 11 18.06 15.77 -7.32
N LYS A 12 18.52 15.29 -8.49
CA LYS A 12 17.65 14.79 -9.55
C LYS A 12 16.96 13.47 -9.14
N ILE A 13 17.68 12.61 -8.42
CA ILE A 13 17.11 11.38 -7.85
C ILE A 13 16.03 11.72 -6.81
N HIS A 14 16.29 12.69 -5.92
CA HIS A 14 15.31 13.13 -4.93
C HIS A 14 14.05 13.74 -5.57
N GLU A 15 14.19 14.55 -6.62
CA GLU A 15 13.06 15.13 -7.34
C GLU A 15 12.21 14.04 -8.03
N MET A 16 12.86 13.10 -8.73
CA MET A 16 12.17 11.98 -9.39
C MET A 16 11.43 11.09 -8.37
N ASN A 17 12.07 10.79 -7.23
CA ASN A 17 11.43 10.01 -6.16
C ASN A 17 10.24 10.77 -5.56
N ARG A 18 10.34 12.08 -5.39
CA ARG A 18 9.23 12.88 -4.87
C ARG A 18 8.02 12.88 -5.80
N GLU A 19 8.24 13.01 -7.11
CA GLU A 19 7.15 12.93 -8.09
C GLU A 19 6.53 11.53 -8.16
N PHE A 20 7.36 10.49 -8.08
CA PHE A 20 6.89 9.11 -8.04
C PHE A 20 6.02 8.87 -6.79
N ASN A 21 6.50 9.26 -5.61
CA ASN A 21 5.77 9.10 -4.36
C ASN A 21 4.41 9.82 -4.41
N LYS A 22 4.36 11.08 -4.88
CA LYS A 22 3.09 11.80 -5.04
C LYS A 22 2.10 11.12 -5.98
N LYS A 23 2.59 10.54 -7.09
CA LYS A 23 1.74 9.80 -8.02
C LYS A 23 1.22 8.52 -7.39
N MET A 24 2.06 7.82 -6.62
CA MET A 24 1.67 6.65 -5.86
C MET A 24 0.62 7.00 -4.80
N GLU A 25 0.84 8.03 -4.00
CA GLU A 25 -0.13 8.50 -3.00
C GLU A 25 -1.51 8.76 -3.63
N LYS A 26 -1.54 9.47 -4.77
CA LYS A 26 -2.80 9.75 -5.47
C LYS A 26 -3.50 8.48 -5.96
N LYS A 27 -2.74 7.51 -6.47
CA LYS A 27 -3.29 6.21 -6.92
C LYS A 27 -3.87 5.41 -5.76
N VAL A 28 -3.15 5.37 -4.63
CA VAL A 28 -3.57 4.72 -3.39
C VAL A 28 -4.88 5.33 -2.92
N ASP A 29 -4.93 6.64 -2.79
CA ASP A 29 -6.14 7.35 -2.35
C ASP A 29 -7.32 7.14 -3.30
N GLU A 30 -7.11 7.20 -4.62
CA GLU A 30 -8.18 7.00 -5.60
C GLU A 30 -8.78 5.60 -5.55
N LEU A 31 -7.94 4.57 -5.57
CA LEU A 31 -8.39 3.18 -5.55
C LEU A 31 -9.08 2.83 -4.23
N ILE A 32 -8.47 3.19 -3.11
CA ILE A 32 -8.99 2.83 -1.80
C ILE A 32 -10.23 3.66 -1.48
N ALA A 33 -10.29 4.94 -1.83
CA ALA A 33 -11.52 5.71 -1.64
C ALA A 33 -12.72 5.16 -2.44
N ALA A 34 -12.48 4.51 -3.58
CA ALA A 34 -13.53 3.90 -4.38
C ALA A 34 -14.03 2.56 -3.81
N LEU A 35 -13.19 1.86 -3.05
CA LEU A 35 -13.47 0.53 -2.49
C LEU A 35 -13.72 0.54 -0.98
N ALA A 36 -13.34 1.61 -0.29
CA ALA A 36 -13.53 1.73 1.15
C ALA A 36 -15.01 1.69 1.49
N ASP A 37 -15.34 0.91 2.51
CA ASP A 37 -16.69 0.75 3.03
C ASP A 37 -17.69 0.13 2.03
N THR A 38 -17.20 -0.45 0.92
CA THR A 38 -17.99 -1.32 0.05
C THR A 38 -17.91 -2.78 0.51
N GLU A 39 -18.83 -3.62 0.01
CA GLU A 39 -18.78 -5.07 0.24
C GLU A 39 -17.76 -5.78 -0.66
N ASP A 40 -17.08 -5.04 -1.53
CA ASP A 40 -16.14 -5.60 -2.50
C ASP A 40 -14.76 -5.83 -1.86
N ALA A 41 -14.14 -6.94 -2.24
CA ALA A 41 -12.74 -7.22 -1.93
C ALA A 41 -11.96 -7.34 -3.23
N ILE A 42 -10.72 -6.86 -3.23
CA ILE A 42 -9.84 -6.85 -4.40
C ILE A 42 -8.75 -7.90 -4.26
N ASP A 43 -8.36 -8.51 -5.37
CA ASP A 43 -7.30 -9.51 -5.42
C ASP A 43 -5.95 -8.92 -4.97
N LEU A 44 -5.22 -9.63 -4.11
CA LEU A 44 -3.87 -9.24 -3.66
C LEU A 44 -2.86 -9.23 -4.82
N GLU A 45 -2.91 -10.18 -5.76
CA GLU A 45 -2.01 -10.24 -6.93
C GLU A 45 -2.16 -8.97 -7.78
N PHE A 46 -3.40 -8.49 -7.96
CA PHE A 46 -3.64 -7.21 -8.61
C PHE A 46 -3.01 -6.05 -7.83
N LEU A 47 -3.11 -6.05 -6.50
CA LEU A 47 -2.53 -4.98 -5.67
C LEU A 47 -1.00 -5.01 -5.67
N GLU A 48 -0.39 -6.19 -5.73
CA GLU A 48 1.05 -6.39 -5.88
C GLU A 48 1.56 -5.71 -7.15
N ASP A 49 0.92 -5.98 -8.29
CA ASP A 49 1.25 -5.34 -9.55
C ASP A 49 0.94 -3.83 -9.54
N TYR A 50 -0.19 -3.44 -8.97
CA TYR A 50 -0.68 -2.07 -9.03
C TYR A 50 0.15 -1.10 -8.18
N PHE A 51 0.58 -1.56 -6.99
CA PHE A 51 1.39 -0.78 -6.05
C PHE A 51 2.88 -1.16 -6.06
N VAL A 52 3.27 -2.15 -6.86
CA VAL A 52 4.65 -2.67 -6.93
C VAL A 52 5.09 -3.18 -5.57
N LEU A 53 4.29 -4.06 -4.98
CA LEU A 53 4.58 -4.74 -3.72
C LEU A 53 5.43 -5.99 -3.97
N SER A 54 5.91 -6.61 -2.89
CA SER A 54 6.53 -7.94 -2.93
C SER A 54 5.62 -9.00 -3.55
N GLU A 55 6.19 -9.99 -4.25
CA GLU A 55 5.49 -11.19 -4.76
C GLU A 55 5.23 -12.23 -3.65
N ASP A 56 5.73 -12.01 -2.43
CA ASP A 56 5.39 -12.83 -1.27
C ASP A 56 4.17 -12.23 -0.57
N ASP A 57 3.06 -12.96 -0.52
CA ASP A 57 1.78 -12.48 0.03
C ASP A 57 1.93 -11.83 1.41
N ASN A 58 2.71 -12.44 2.32
CA ASN A 58 2.85 -11.92 3.67
C ASN A 58 3.60 -10.59 3.68
N GLN A 59 4.65 -10.49 2.87
CA GLN A 59 5.41 -9.27 2.71
C GLN A 59 4.58 -8.20 1.97
N ALA A 60 3.81 -8.57 0.95
CA ALA A 60 2.89 -7.68 0.23
C ALA A 60 1.85 -7.07 1.19
N ILE A 61 1.24 -7.89 2.04
CA ILE A 61 0.28 -7.44 3.06
C ILE A 61 0.94 -6.48 4.05
N GLN A 62 2.18 -6.73 4.48
CA GLN A 62 2.91 -5.82 5.37
C GLN A 62 3.24 -4.49 4.70
N GLU A 63 3.67 -4.51 3.44
CA GLU A 63 3.97 -3.32 2.65
C GLU A 63 2.69 -2.50 2.41
N LEU A 64 1.57 -3.17 2.08
CA LEU A 64 0.26 -2.54 1.97
C LEU A 64 -0.17 -1.90 3.30
N ALA A 65 -0.04 -2.63 4.41
CA ALA A 65 -0.35 -2.08 5.75
C ALA A 65 0.48 -0.84 6.06
N HIS A 66 1.75 -0.82 5.67
CA HIS A 66 2.61 0.35 5.83
C HIS A 66 2.13 1.54 4.99
N ILE A 67 1.78 1.31 3.72
CA ILE A 67 1.20 2.33 2.84
C ILE A 67 -0.07 2.91 3.48
N LEU A 68 -1.00 2.06 3.93
CA LEU A 68 -2.25 2.51 4.56
C LEU A 68 -2.00 3.31 5.85
N ARG A 69 -1.01 2.90 6.66
CA ARG A 69 -0.64 3.61 7.89
C ARG A 69 -0.12 5.01 7.62
N VAL A 70 0.66 5.20 6.55
CA VAL A 70 1.14 6.53 6.13
C VAL A 70 -0.03 7.43 5.71
N HIS A 71 -1.05 6.86 5.06
CA HIS A 71 -2.24 7.59 4.65
C HIS A 71 -3.23 7.85 5.80
N GLY A 72 -3.14 7.10 6.91
CA GLY A 72 -3.84 7.34 8.18
C GLY A 72 -5.36 7.16 8.17
N LYS A 73 -5.99 7.21 7.00
CA LYS A 73 -7.45 7.23 6.82
C LYS A 73 -8.08 5.85 6.64
N TYR A 74 -7.30 4.89 6.17
CA TYR A 74 -7.80 3.60 5.70
C TYR A 74 -7.20 2.44 6.47
N ALA A 75 -7.96 1.36 6.56
CA ALA A 75 -7.51 0.08 7.08
C ALA A 75 -7.96 -1.03 6.13
N HIS A 76 -7.41 -2.23 6.35
CA HIS A 76 -7.63 -3.37 5.49
C HIS A 76 -7.94 -4.63 6.29
N LYS A 77 -8.62 -5.57 5.65
CA LYS A 77 -8.88 -6.90 6.17
C LYS A 77 -8.55 -7.92 5.09
N VAL A 78 -7.80 -8.94 5.48
CA VAL A 78 -7.45 -10.06 4.62
C VAL A 78 -8.61 -11.05 4.59
N VAL A 79 -9.07 -11.40 3.40
CA VAL A 79 -10.17 -12.33 3.13
C VAL A 79 -9.62 -13.51 2.30
N PRO A 80 -9.25 -14.62 2.93
CA PRO A 80 -8.67 -15.77 2.23
C PRO A 80 -9.76 -16.59 1.52
N LEU A 81 -9.60 -16.84 0.23
CA LEU A 81 -10.43 -17.76 -0.55
C LEU A 81 -9.79 -19.15 -0.58
N ARG A 82 -10.23 -20.02 0.34
CA ARG A 82 -9.60 -21.33 0.60
C ARG A 82 -9.63 -22.30 -0.58
N GLU A 83 -10.62 -22.20 -1.46
CA GLU A 83 -10.78 -23.11 -2.59
C GLU A 83 -9.74 -22.86 -3.69
N GLU A 84 -9.34 -21.60 -3.90
CA GLU A 84 -8.43 -21.20 -4.98
C GLU A 84 -7.05 -20.78 -4.48
N LYS A 85 -6.81 -20.81 -3.16
CA LYS A 85 -5.60 -20.26 -2.50
C LYS A 85 -5.35 -18.80 -2.86
N MET A 86 -6.41 -18.05 -3.18
CA MET A 86 -6.33 -16.64 -3.49
C MET A 86 -6.56 -15.81 -2.23
N VAL A 87 -5.91 -14.65 -2.18
CA VAL A 87 -6.03 -13.70 -1.08
C VAL A 87 -6.70 -12.44 -1.61
N TYR A 88 -7.78 -12.03 -0.95
CA TYR A 88 -8.47 -10.80 -1.25
C TYR A 88 -8.33 -9.80 -0.10
N ILE A 89 -8.31 -8.52 -0.43
CA ILE A 89 -8.21 -7.42 0.53
C ILE A 89 -9.48 -6.59 0.46
N GLN A 90 -10.13 -6.42 1.61
CA GLN A 90 -11.24 -5.49 1.77
C GLN A 90 -10.76 -4.23 2.49
N PHE A 91 -11.15 -3.06 2.00
CA PHE A 91 -10.80 -1.77 2.59
C PHE A 91 -11.96 -1.14 3.36
N TYR A 92 -11.63 -0.41 4.41
CA TYR A 92 -12.59 0.35 5.20
C TYR A 92 -11.96 1.63 5.73
N THR A 93 -12.79 2.64 5.94
CA THR A 93 -12.34 3.89 6.56
C THR A 93 -12.11 3.64 8.04
N LYS A 94 -10.95 4.05 8.57
CA LYS A 94 -10.76 4.10 10.02
C LYS A 94 -11.74 5.13 10.58
N LYS A 95 -12.63 4.71 11.47
CA LYS A 95 -13.34 5.67 12.31
C LYS A 95 -12.32 6.23 13.30
N ASP A 96 -12.38 7.53 13.58
CA ASP A 96 -11.48 8.24 14.50
C ASP A 96 -11.62 7.79 15.99
N ASP A 97 -12.08 6.56 16.26
CA ASP A 97 -12.40 6.06 17.60
C ASP A 97 -11.38 5.02 18.15
N ASP A 98 -10.16 4.95 17.60
CA ASP A 98 -9.05 4.20 18.22
C ASP A 98 -7.89 5.16 18.55
N GLU A 99 -8.18 6.20 19.34
CA GLU A 99 -7.25 6.63 20.38
C GLU A 99 -7.38 5.60 21.52
N ASP A 100 -6.24 5.18 22.10
CA ASP A 100 -6.07 4.19 23.18
C ASP A 100 -5.99 2.71 22.76
N ASP A 101 -4.79 2.28 22.38
CA ASP A 101 -4.15 1.08 22.93
C ASP A 101 -2.62 1.33 22.99
N GLU A 102 -2.25 2.45 23.63
CA GLU A 102 -1.02 2.49 24.43
C GLU A 102 -1.43 2.09 25.84
N ASP A 103 -1.20 0.83 26.22
CA ASP A 103 -0.79 0.35 27.55
C ASP A 103 -1.26 -1.11 27.80
N GLU A 104 -0.47 -1.82 28.62
CA GLU A 104 -0.56 -3.24 29.06
C GLU A 104 0.27 -4.21 28.19
N ASP A 105 1.44 -4.73 28.59
CA ASP A 105 2.12 -4.90 29.89
C ASP A 105 3.66 -4.84 29.77
#